data_AF-A0A1G3XHR6-F1
#
_entry.id   AF-A0A1G3XHR6-F1
#
_cell.length_a   1.000
_cell.length_b   1.000
_cell.length_c   1.000
_cell.angle_alpha   90.00
_cell.angle_beta   90.00
_cell.angle_gamma   90.00
#
_symmetry.space_group_name_H-M   'P 1'
#
loop_
_entity.id
_entity.type
_entity.pdbx_description
1 polymer ?
#
loop_
_entity_poly.entity_id
_entity_poly.type
_entity_poly.pdbx_seq_one_letter_code
_entity_poly.pdbx_strand_id
1 'polypeptide(L)'
;MSLRTFPLLVLITATWLLIFVGSYVIFKIIVPLPEIYPGFLGQILTEIIKVALSGVMTFLWLYAMWKLRNFYVRRRLLSRSEDE
;
A
#
# COMPACT_ATOMS: atom_id res chain seq x y z
N MET A 1 -27.63 6.93 11.12
CA MET A 1 -26.44 6.11 10.77
C MET A 1 -25.39 6.38 11.84
N SER A 2 -25.04 5.40 12.68
CA SER A 2 -24.32 5.62 13.94
C SER A 2 -22.90 6.16 13.71
N LEU A 3 -22.52 7.25 14.38
CA LEU A 3 -21.19 7.90 14.34
C LEU A 3 -20.00 6.95 14.54
N ARG A 4 -20.25 5.73 15.03
CA ARG A 4 -19.22 4.69 15.28
C ARG A 4 -18.69 4.01 14.02
N THR A 5 -19.41 4.02 12.89
CA THR A 5 -18.96 3.36 11.64
C THR A 5 -18.10 4.24 10.75
N PHE A 6 -18.18 5.57 10.92
CA PHE A 6 -17.40 6.55 10.17
C PHE A 6 -15.88 6.29 10.19
N PRO A 7 -15.23 6.02 11.34
CA PRO A 7 -13.79 5.74 11.36
C PRO A 7 -13.40 4.47 10.60
N LEU A 8 -14.25 3.44 10.61
CA LEU A 8 -14.01 2.20 9.87
C LEU A 8 -14.15 2.42 8.36
N LEU A 9 -15.15 3.20 7.94
CA LEU A 9 -15.33 3.57 6.54
C LEU A 9 -14.11 4.29 5.97
N VAL A 10 -13.57 5.27 6.69
CA VAL A 10 -12.36 6.00 6.25
C VAL A 10 -11.15 5.05 6.15
N LEU A 11 -11.00 4.09 7.06
CA LEU A 11 -9.96 3.07 7.00
C LEU A 11 -10.09 2.18 5.75
N ILE A 12 -11.32 1.74 5.45
CA ILE A 12 -11.61 0.94 4.25
C ILE A 12 -11.33 1.75 2.99
N THR A 13 -11.81 2.99 2.90
CA THR A 13 -11.58 3.86 1.73
C THR A 13 -10.09 4.14 1.54
N ALA A 14 -9.34 4.45 2.61
CA ALA A 14 -7.89 4.63 2.54
C ALA A 14 -7.17 3.36 2.08
N THR A 15 -7.64 2.18 2.49
CA THR A 15 -7.11 0.89 2.06
C THR A 15 -7.31 0.67 0.56
N TRP A 16 -8.52 0.88 0.08
CA TRP A 16 -8.83 0.79 -1.35
C TRP A 16 -8.01 1.78 -2.18
N LEU A 17 -7.86 3.01 -1.70
CA LEU A 17 -7.07 4.03 -2.39
C LEU A 17 -5.59 3.64 -2.45
N LEU A 18 -5.04 3.10 -1.36
CA LEU A 18 -3.66 2.60 -1.31
C LEU A 18 -3.43 1.42 -2.25
N ILE A 19 -4.37 0.48 -2.33
CA ILE A 19 -4.30 -0.63 -3.30
C ILE A 19 -4.34 -0.07 -4.73
N PHE A 20 -5.28 0.84 -5.02
CA PHE A 20 -5.43 1.42 -6.34
C PHE A 20 -4.16 2.16 -6.80
N VAL A 21 -3.56 2.96 -5.92
CA VAL A 21 -2.29 3.64 -6.20
C VAL A 21 -1.15 2.64 -6.40
N GLY A 22 -1.05 1.61 -5.56
CA GLY A 22 -0.04 0.56 -5.70
C GLY A 22 -0.15 -0.19 -7.03
N SER A 23 -1.37 -0.61 -7.39
CA SER A 23 -1.65 -1.25 -8.69
C SER A 23 -1.34 -0.31 -9.85
N TYR A 24 -1.72 0.96 -9.76
CA TYR A 24 -1.41 1.95 -10.80
C TYR A 24 0.09 2.08 -11.03
N VAL A 25 0.89 2.16 -9.96
CA VAL A 25 2.36 2.21 -10.04
C VAL A 25 2.93 0.95 -10.70
N ILE A 26 2.43 -0.24 -10.32
CA ILE A 26 2.87 -1.50 -10.92
C ILE A 26 2.60 -1.51 -12.42
N PHE A 27 1.37 -1.23 -12.85
CA PHE A 27 1.00 -1.33 -14.26
C PHE A 27 1.56 -0.20 -15.14
N LYS A 28 1.77 1.00 -14.59
CA LYS A 28 2.27 2.13 -15.38
C LYS A 28 3.79 2.28 -15.38
N ILE A 29 4.47 1.80 -14.34
CA ILE A 29 5.91 2.01 -14.18
C ILE A 29 6.66 0.68 -14.24
N ILE A 30 6.21 -0.34 -13.50
CA ILE A 30 6.95 -1.60 -13.37
C ILE A 30 6.74 -2.52 -14.59
N VAL A 31 5.51 -2.70 -15.06
CA VAL A 31 5.20 -3.57 -16.21
C VAL A 31 5.90 -3.12 -17.50
N PRO A 32 5.85 -1.83 -17.92
CA PRO A 32 6.48 -1.37 -19.14
C PRO A 32 7.99 -1.14 -19.01
N LEU A 33 8.64 -1.63 -17.96
CA LEU A 33 10.11 -1.56 -17.85
C LEU A 33 10.74 -2.27 -19.05
N PRO A 34 11.56 -1.56 -19.85
CA PRO A 34 12.27 -2.17 -20.96
C PRO A 34 13.31 -3.17 -20.44
N GLU A 35 13.68 -4.10 -21.31
CA GLU A 35 14.74 -5.06 -21.02
C GLU A 35 16.05 -4.33 -20.72
N ILE A 36 16.68 -4.68 -19.60
CA ILE A 36 17.95 -4.05 -19.17
C ILE A 36 19.10 -4.51 -20.08
N TYR A 37 19.05 -5.76 -20.55
CA TYR A 37 20.00 -6.35 -21.48
C TYR A 37 19.27 -7.20 -22.52
N PRO A 38 19.69 -7.15 -23.80
CA PRO A 38 19.12 -8.00 -24.82
C PRO A 38 19.52 -9.47 -24.60
N GLY A 39 18.54 -10.37 -24.70
CA GLY A 39 18.75 -11.83 -24.65
C GLY A 39 18.03 -12.52 -23.48
N PHE A 40 18.03 -13.86 -23.52
CA PHE A 40 17.27 -14.70 -22.58
C PHE A 40 17.57 -14.42 -21.09
N LEU A 41 18.85 -14.23 -20.75
CA LEU A 41 19.27 -13.89 -19.39
C LEU A 41 18.79 -12.49 -18.96
N GLY A 42 18.79 -11.52 -19.88
CA GLY A 42 18.32 -10.16 -19.62
C GLY A 42 16.81 -10.10 -19.41
N GLN A 43 16.04 -10.92 -20.13
CA GLN A 43 14.61 -11.09 -19.92
C GLN A 43 14.32 -11.67 -18.52
N ILE A 44 15.01 -12.75 -18.13
CA ILE A 44 14.84 -13.36 -16.80
C ILE A 44 15.17 -12.37 -15.68
N LEU A 45 16.29 -11.66 -15.78
CA LEU A 45 16.70 -10.64 -14.81
C LEU A 45 15.66 -9.52 -14.69
N THR A 46 15.11 -9.07 -15.82
CA THR A 46 14.08 -8.02 -15.85
C THR A 46 12.81 -8.49 -15.13
N GLU A 47 12.37 -9.72 -15.37
CA GLU A 47 11.20 -10.29 -14.66
C GLU A 47 11.46 -10.46 -13.15
N ILE A 48 12.65 -10.91 -12.74
CA ILE A 48 13.03 -10.99 -11.32
C ILE A 48 12.97 -9.60 -10.66
N ILE A 49 13.47 -8.57 -11.34
CA ILE A 49 13.43 -7.18 -10.84
C ILE A 49 11.99 -6.67 -10.74
N LYS A 50 11.13 -6.95 -11.72
CA LYS A 50 9.71 -6.59 -11.68
C LYS A 50 8.99 -7.24 -10.49
N VAL A 51 9.27 -8.52 -10.24
CA VAL A 51 8.72 -9.25 -9.08
C VAL A 51 9.23 -8.64 -7.77
N ALA A 52 10.54 -8.36 -7.68
CA ALA A 52 11.13 -7.74 -6.50
C ALA A 52 10.52 -6.36 -6.22
N LEU A 53 10.37 -5.50 -7.23
CA LEU A 53 9.74 -4.18 -7.10
C LEU A 53 8.27 -4.29 -6.66
N SER A 54 7.53 -5.27 -7.17
CA SER A 54 6.16 -5.53 -6.76
C SER A 54 6.07 -6.01 -5.30
N GLY A 55 7.03 -6.83 -4.86
CA GLY A 55 7.18 -7.26 -3.47
C GLY A 55 7.48 -6.08 -2.54
N VAL A 56 8.39 -5.18 -2.93
CA VAL A 56 8.67 -3.94 -2.19
C VAL A 56 7.43 -3.07 -2.07
N MET A 57 6.64 -2.92 -3.14
CA MET A 57 5.37 -2.19 -3.07
C MET A 57 4.37 -2.81 -2.11
N THR A 58 4.29 -4.15 -2.09
CA THR A 58 3.43 -4.87 -1.14
C THR A 58 3.88 -4.63 0.30
N PHE A 59 5.19 -4.65 0.55
CA PHE A 59 5.74 -4.35 1.87
C PHE A 59 5.48 -2.91 2.31
N LEU A 60 5.64 -1.93 1.41
CA LEU A 60 5.28 -0.54 1.65
C LEU A 60 3.78 -0.37 1.95
N TRP A 61 2.92 -1.11 1.24
CA TRP A 61 1.49 -1.13 1.50
C TRP A 61 1.16 -1.68 2.89
N LEU A 62 1.75 -2.82 3.29
CA LEU A 62 1.59 -3.38 4.63
C LEU A 62 2.09 -2.42 5.71
N TYR A 63 3.23 -1.76 5.48
CA TYR A 63 3.77 -0.75 6.38
C TYR A 63 2.84 0.46 6.51
N ALA A 64 2.28 0.95 5.40
CA ALA A 64 1.30 2.02 5.40
C ALA A 64 0.03 1.61 6.17
N MET A 65 -0.48 0.40 5.97
CA MET A 65 -1.61 -0.15 6.72
C MET A 65 -1.32 -0.20 8.22
N TRP A 66 -0.14 -0.68 8.61
CA TRP A 66 0.27 -0.75 10.00
C TRP A 66 0.34 0.66 10.62
N LYS A 67 0.92 1.63 9.91
CA LYS A 67 0.98 3.03 10.34
C LYS A 67 -0.41 3.65 10.46
N LEU A 68 -1.31 3.39 9.51
CA LEU A 68 -2.70 3.87 9.53
C LEU A 68 -3.46 3.31 10.74
N ARG A 69 -3.35 2.01 10.99
CA ARG A 69 -3.92 1.34 12.16
C ARG A 69 -3.40 1.98 13.45
N ASN A 70 -2.08 2.16 13.55
CA ASN A 70 -1.47 2.70 14.76
C ASN A 70 -1.89 4.16 15.03
N PHE A 71 -1.99 4.97 13.96
CA PHE A 71 -2.53 6.32 14.05
C PHE A 71 -3.98 6.35 14.55
N TYR A 72 -4.82 5.44 14.04
CA TYR A 72 -6.20 5.28 14.49
C TYR A 72 -6.32 4.87 15.96
N VAL A 73 -5.54 3.89 16.39
CA VAL A 73 -5.51 3.44 17.79
C VAL A 73 -5.06 4.58 18.70
N ARG A 74 -4.02 5.31 18.32
CA ARG A 74 -3.51 6.45 19.09
C ARG A 74 -4.53 7.58 19.21
N ARG A 75 -5.23 7.94 18.12
CA ARG A 75 -6.30 8.95 18.16
C ARG A 75 -7.48 8.54 19.02
N ARG A 76 -7.88 7.26 18.98
CA ARG A 76 -8.99 6.75 19.80
C ARG A 76 -8.65 6.70 21.28
N LEU A 77 -7.37 6.53 21.63
CA LEU A 77 -6.89 6.60 23.02
C LEU A 77 -6.89 8.05 23.53
N LEU A 78 -6.45 9.01 22.71
CA LEU A 78 -6.47 10.44 23.04
C LEU A 78 -7.91 11.00 23.19
N SER A 79 -8.85 10.56 22.36
CA SER A 79 -10.26 11.00 22.48
C SER A 79 -10.99 10.41 23.70
N ARG A 80 -10.39 9.43 24.39
CA ARG A 80 -10.98 8.81 25.59
C ARG A 80 -10.50 9.47 26.89
N SER A 81 -9.38 10.20 26.85
CA SER A 81 -8.84 10.94 28.00
C SER A 81 -9.35 12.37 28.13
N GLU A 82 -10.08 12.90 27.14
CA GLU A 82 -10.78 14.20 27.24
C GLU A 82 -12.19 14.07 27.86
N ASP A 83 -12.68 12.85 28.03
CA ASP A 83 -14.00 12.55 28.63
C ASP A 83 -13.91 12.14 30.13
N GLU A 84 -12.70 12.20 30.74
CA GLU A 84 -12.46 12.03 32.19
C GLU A 84 -12.03 13.34 32.84
#